data_AF-A0A371Q710-F1
#
_entry.id   AF-A0A371Q710-F1
#
_cell.length_a   1.000
_cell.length_b   1.000
_cell.length_c   1.000
_cell.angle_alpha   90.00
_cell.angle_beta   90.00
_cell.angle_gamma   90.00
#
_symmetry.space_group_name_H-M   'P 1'
#
loop_
_entity.id
_entity.type
_entity.pdbx_description
1 polymer ?
#
loop_
_entity_poly.entity_id
_entity_poly.type
_entity_poly.pdbx_seq_one_letter_code
_entity_poly.pdbx_strand_id
1 'polypeptide(L)'
;MLGAEAAATVDAAEEHHGGTREETSATAATVTVTGISAVHCRFAPLPGKPAHTRYPVPGSGTLTALSSADGWTPDRDDLQFVGYLVELATPRR
;
A
#
# COMPACT_ATOMS: atom_id res chain seq x y z
N MET A 1 0.56 3.34 -8.48
CA MET A 1 -0.58 2.56 -7.96
C MET A 1 -1.64 3.49 -7.40
N LEU A 2 -1.34 4.31 -6.39
CA LEU A 2 -2.33 5.17 -5.70
C LEU A 2 -2.99 6.28 -6.54
N GLY A 3 -2.47 6.62 -7.73
CA GLY A 3 -2.85 7.85 -8.44
C GLY A 3 -2.12 9.08 -7.87
N ALA A 4 -2.12 10.19 -8.60
CA ALA A 4 -1.30 11.37 -8.25
C ALA A 4 -1.74 12.02 -6.93
N GLU A 5 -3.05 12.22 -6.76
CA GLU A 5 -3.61 12.87 -5.56
C GLU A 5 -3.31 12.09 -4.28
N ALA A 6 -3.66 10.80 -4.22
CA ALA A 6 -3.41 9.98 -3.04
C ALA A 6 -1.92 9.70 -2.82
N ALA A 7 -1.10 9.63 -3.88
CA ALA A 7 0.36 9.51 -3.70
C ALA A 7 0.97 10.77 -3.07
N ALA A 8 0.40 11.96 -3.34
CA ALA A 8 0.88 13.21 -2.77
C ALA A 8 0.62 13.34 -1.26
N THR A 9 -0.28 12.53 -0.70
CA THR A 9 -0.58 12.51 0.75
C THR A 9 0.25 11.47 1.52
N VAL A 10 1.14 10.72 0.85
CA VAL A 10 1.93 9.67 1.49
C VAL A 10 3.22 10.26 2.05
N ASP A 11 3.33 10.30 3.37
CA ASP A 11 4.54 10.75 4.07
C ASP A 11 5.60 9.64 4.20
N ALA A 12 5.18 8.37 4.19
CA ALA A 12 6.05 7.21 4.37
C ALA A 12 5.51 5.96 3.68
N ALA A 13 6.40 5.05 3.28
CA ALA A 13 6.07 3.74 2.73
C ALA A 13 6.96 2.67 3.39
N GLU A 14 6.36 1.54 3.75
CA GLU A 14 7.05 0.37 4.32
C GLU A 14 6.65 -0.86 3.51
N GLU A 15 7.64 -1.70 3.19
CA GLU A 15 7.43 -2.96 2.49
C GLU A 15 8.00 -4.11 3.33
N HIS A 16 7.21 -5.16 3.55
CA HIS A 16 7.64 -6.31 4.34
C HIS A 16 8.09 -7.47 3.43
N HIS A 17 9.39 -7.53 3.13
CA HIS A 17 9.98 -8.61 2.33
C HIS A 17 10.54 -9.75 3.20
N GLY A 18 9.72 -10.41 4.03
CA GLY A 18 10.00 -11.70 4.69
C GLY A 18 11.34 -11.88 5.46
N GLY A 19 12.15 -10.83 5.59
CA GLY A 19 13.44 -10.83 6.26
C GLY A 19 13.30 -10.46 7.73
N THR A 20 14.26 -10.91 8.54
CA THR A 20 14.35 -10.54 9.96
C THR A 20 14.29 -9.03 10.12
N ARG A 21 13.41 -8.59 11.01
CA ARG A 21 13.27 -7.21 11.46
C ARG A 21 14.65 -6.61 11.70
N GLU A 22 15.06 -5.66 10.86
CA GLU A 22 16.19 -4.80 11.20
C GLU A 22 15.83 -4.14 12.53
N GLU A 23 16.63 -4.39 13.58
CA GLU A 23 16.53 -3.68 14.85
C GLU A 23 16.96 -2.23 14.63
N THR A 24 16.09 -1.47 13.97
CA THR A 24 16.14 -0.02 14.06
C THR A 24 15.67 0.35 15.46
N SER A 25 16.40 1.23 16.14
CA SER A 25 15.91 1.90 17.35
C SER A 25 14.74 2.80 16.96
N ALA A 26 13.58 2.20 16.69
CA ALA A 26 12.36 2.92 16.45
C ALA A 26 11.96 3.58 17.77
N THR A 27 11.85 4.91 17.77
CA THR A 27 11.21 5.60 18.88
C THR A 27 9.75 5.14 18.90
N ALA A 28 9.35 4.47 19.97
CA ALA A 28 7.97 4.04 20.13
C ALA A 28 7.07 5.29 20.21
N ALA A 29 6.10 5.38 19.30
CA ALA A 29 5.07 6.40 19.30
C ALA A 29 3.70 5.73 19.36
N THR A 30 2.82 6.26 20.21
CA THR A 30 1.40 5.88 20.19
C THR A 30 0.70 6.77 19.15
N VAL A 31 0.09 6.13 18.16
CA VAL A 31 -0.69 6.78 17.10
C VAL A 31 -2.08 6.19 17.05
N THR A 32 -3.03 6.93 16.48
CA THR A 32 -4.37 6.43 16.19
C THR A 32 -4.54 6.24 14.70
N VAL A 33 -4.93 5.04 14.26
CA VAL A 33 -5.33 4.81 12.88
C VAL A 33 -6.71 5.43 12.67
N THR A 34 -6.83 6.33 11.72
CA THR A 34 -8.08 7.04 11.41
C THR A 34 -8.71 6.60 10.10
N GLY A 35 -7.95 5.93 9.25
CA GLY A 35 -8.41 5.42 7.97
C GLY A 35 -7.57 4.25 7.50
N ILE A 36 -8.22 3.27 6.88
CA ILE A 36 -7.57 2.15 6.21
C ILE A 36 -8.23 2.01 4.85
N SER A 37 -7.43 1.97 3.80
CA SER A 37 -7.89 1.60 2.47
C SER A 37 -7.06 0.45 1.93
N ALA A 38 -7.70 -0.62 1.45
CA ALA A 38 -7.03 -1.59 0.60
C ALA A 38 -6.71 -0.95 -0.75
N VAL A 39 -5.49 -1.16 -1.20
CA VAL A 39 -5.00 -0.70 -2.49
C VAL A 39 -5.01 -1.90 -3.44
N HIS A 40 -5.69 -1.74 -4.56
CA HIS A 40 -5.59 -2.66 -5.68
C HIS A 40 -5.16 -1.94 -6.95
N CYS A 41 -4.53 -2.65 -7.88
CA CYS A 41 -4.30 -2.15 -9.23
C CYS A 41 -4.21 -3.28 -10.24
N ARG A 42 -4.27 -2.93 -11.53
CA ARG A 42 -4.01 -3.88 -12.62
C ARG A 42 -2.53 -3.99 -12.88
N PHE A 43 -2.11 -5.16 -13.33
CA PHE A 43 -0.74 -5.44 -13.73
C PHE A 43 -0.68 -5.88 -15.19
N ALA A 44 0.30 -5.36 -15.94
CA ALA A 44 0.54 -5.73 -17.33
C ALA A 44 2.05 -5.88 -17.59
N PRO A 45 2.46 -6.72 -18.58
CA PRO A 45 3.84 -6.73 -19.06
C PRO A 45 4.24 -5.35 -19.59
N LEU A 46 5.51 -4.97 -19.42
CA LEU A 46 6.06 -3.75 -20.00
C LEU A 46 6.88 -4.10 -21.25
N PRO A 47 6.65 -3.45 -22.41
CA PRO A 47 7.47 -3.67 -23.61
C PRO A 47 8.97 -3.51 -23.32
N GLY A 48 9.78 -4.45 -23.79
CA GLY A 48 11.23 -4.44 -23.57
C GLY A 48 11.69 -4.94 -22.19
N LYS A 49 10.80 -5.50 -21.37
CA LYS A 49 11.13 -6.19 -20.11
C LYS A 49 10.86 -7.70 -20.23
N PRO A 50 11.46 -8.54 -19.37
CA PRO A 50 11.17 -9.96 -19.35
C PRO A 50 9.67 -10.24 -19.20
N ALA A 51 9.15 -11.20 -19.96
CA ALA A 51 7.70 -11.48 -20.03
C ALA A 51 7.07 -11.89 -18.68
N HIS A 52 7.87 -12.36 -17.73
CA HIS A 52 7.44 -12.74 -16.38
C HIS A 52 7.31 -11.54 -15.43
N THR A 53 7.90 -10.39 -15.77
CA THR A 53 7.81 -9.18 -14.95
C THR A 53 6.55 -8.41 -15.31
N ARG A 54 5.65 -8.24 -14.34
CA ARG A 54 4.46 -7.41 -14.49
C ARG A 54 4.62 -6.09 -13.76
N TYR A 55 4.06 -5.03 -14.33
CA TYR A 55 4.14 -3.67 -13.81
C TYR A 55 2.73 -3.12 -13.57
N PRO A 56 2.55 -2.27 -12.54
CA PRO A 56 1.27 -1.61 -12.33
C PRO A 56 0.86 -0.77 -13.54
N VAL A 57 -0.36 -0.96 -14.03
CA VAL A 57 -0.92 -0.16 -15.12
C VAL A 57 -1.23 1.24 -14.59
N PRO A 58 -0.67 2.32 -15.18
CA PRO A 58 -0.96 3.69 -14.76
C PRO A 58 -2.46 3.99 -14.73
N GLY A 59 -2.92 4.67 -13.69
CA GLY A 59 -4.33 5.04 -13.52
C GLY A 59 -5.28 3.89 -13.14
N SER A 60 -4.80 2.65 -12.98
CA SER A 60 -5.64 1.50 -12.58
C SER A 60 -5.81 1.33 -11.07
N GLY A 61 -5.21 2.23 -10.27
CA GLY A 61 -5.31 2.19 -8.82
C GLY A 61 -6.73 2.36 -8.32
N THR A 62 -7.13 1.53 -7.37
CA THR A 62 -8.39 1.66 -6.64
C THR A 62 -8.13 1.59 -5.16
N LEU A 63 -8.78 2.48 -4.41
CA LEU A 63 -8.80 2.49 -2.95
C LEU A 63 -10.18 2.00 -2.47
N THR A 64 -10.18 1.00 -1.60
CA THR A 64 -11.40 0.50 -0.97
C THR A 64 -11.30 0.73 0.52
N ALA A 65 -12.15 1.59 1.08
CA ALA A 65 -12.18 1.86 2.52
C ALA A 65 -12.53 0.58 3.31
N LEU A 66 -11.77 0.33 4.38
CA LEU A 66 -11.93 -0.80 5.28
C LEU A 66 -12.04 -0.32 6.73
N SER A 67 -12.77 -1.07 7.56
CA SER A 67 -12.80 -0.85 9.00
C SER A 67 -11.60 -1.46 9.72
N SER A 68 -10.92 -2.43 9.11
CA SER A 68 -9.81 -3.18 9.68
C SER A 68 -9.00 -3.87 8.58
N ALA A 69 -7.73 -4.19 8.87
CA ALA A 69 -6.85 -4.99 8.03
C ALA A 69 -6.22 -6.11 8.86
N ASP A 70 -6.19 -7.33 8.31
CA ASP A 70 -5.65 -8.54 8.95
C ASP A 70 -4.38 -9.07 8.24
N GLY A 71 -3.86 -8.30 7.28
CA GLY A 71 -2.66 -8.61 6.53
C GLY A 71 -2.92 -8.97 5.06
N TRP A 72 -4.15 -9.32 4.66
CA TRP A 72 -4.44 -9.65 3.27
C TRP A 72 -5.87 -9.28 2.86
N THR A 73 -6.02 -8.56 1.75
CA THR A 73 -7.34 -8.35 1.12
C THR A 73 -7.41 -9.13 -0.19
N PRO A 74 -8.50 -9.87 -0.48
CA PRO A 74 -8.64 -10.61 -1.73
C PRO A 74 -8.54 -9.72 -2.98
N ASP A 75 -8.02 -10.30 -4.06
CA ASP A 75 -8.09 -9.72 -5.41
C ASP A 75 -9.54 -9.51 -5.87
N ARG A 76 -9.74 -8.58 -6.80
CA ARG A 76 -11.05 -8.18 -7.34
C ARG A 76 -11.00 -8.18 -8.87
N ASP A 77 -11.50 -9.23 -9.50
CA ASP A 77 -11.44 -9.39 -10.96
C ASP A 77 -10.00 -9.27 -11.50
N ASP A 78 -9.70 -8.25 -12.30
CA ASP A 78 -8.36 -7.96 -12.84
C ASP A 78 -7.51 -7.06 -11.93
N LEU A 79 -8.05 -6.63 -10.79
CA LEU A 79 -7.38 -5.82 -9.79
C LEU A 79 -6.73 -6.71 -8.72
N GLN A 80 -5.41 -6.61 -8.62
CA GLN A 80 -4.63 -7.36 -7.64
C GLN A 80 -4.36 -6.50 -6.41
N PHE A 81 -4.44 -7.10 -5.23
CA PHE A 81 -4.12 -6.44 -3.97
C PHE A 81 -2.61 -6.14 -3.90
N VAL A 82 -2.26 -4.93 -3.50
CA VAL A 82 -0.86 -4.49 -3.43
C VAL A 82 -0.44 -3.96 -2.06
N GLY A 83 -1.38 -3.78 -1.13
CA GLY A 83 -1.11 -3.29 0.21
C GLY A 83 -2.20 -2.39 0.75
N TYR A 84 -1.88 -1.67 1.83
CA TYR A 84 -2.81 -0.76 2.49
C TYR A 84 -2.28 0.68 2.43
N LEU A 85 -3.20 1.62 2.23
CA LEU A 85 -2.99 3.02 2.57
C LEU A 85 -3.58 3.23 3.96
N VAL A 86 -2.74 3.69 4.90
CA VAL A 86 -3.12 3.87 6.31
C VAL A 86 -2.97 5.33 6.68
N GLU A 87 -4.04 5.91 7.20
CA GLU A 87 -4.05 7.27 7.72
C GLU A 87 -3.86 7.24 9.23
N LEU A 88 -2.91 8.05 9.71
CA LEU A 88 -2.53 8.12 11.11
C LEU A 88 -2.77 9.52 11.66
N ALA A 89 -3.38 9.59 12.84
CA ALA A 89 -3.41 10.79 13.67
C ALA A 89 -2.42 10.63 14.82
N THR A 90 -1.57 11.63 15.00
CA THR A 90 -0.72 11.75 16.20
C THR A 90 -1.45 12.55 17.26
N PRO A 91 -1.34 12.18 18.55
CA PRO A 91 -1.82 13.03 19.63
C PRO A 91 -1.17 14.42 19.51
N ARG A 92 -1.95 15.50 19.61
CA ARG A 92 -1.39 16.83 19.76
C ARG A 92 -0.60 16.86 21.07
N ARG A 93 0.68 17.26 21.00
CA ARG A 93 1.54 17.46 22.17
C ARG A 93 1.05 18.64 23.00
#